data_AF-A0A556MQ16-F1
#
_entry.id   AF-A0A556MQ16-F1
#
_cell.length_a   1.000
_cell.length_b   1.000
_cell.length_c   1.000
_cell.angle_alpha   90.00
_cell.angle_beta   90.00
_cell.angle_gamma   90.00
#
_symmetry.space_group_name_H-M   'P 1'
#
loop_
_entity.id
_entity.type
_entity.pdbx_description
1 polymer ?
#
loop_
_entity_poly.entity_id
_entity_poly.type
_entity_poly.pdbx_seq_one_letter_code
_entity_poly.pdbx_strand_id
1 'polypeptide(L)'
;MNLKKGLLLGVTSGIVAGGVGTLYNAIYNEAFYTDFSSVLNPTGIFIACIVGCLLMGLGYVIASRLKRPLLIPILNILYCILSFASIIGVLDFKLPLTMDGPEAFPGLAIPMHFFPALSFLALVPFFWKHESRN
;
A
#
# COMPACT_ATOMS: atom_id res chain seq x y z
N MET A 1 9.29 15.96 9.23
CA MET A 1 9.72 15.64 7.86
C MET A 1 9.44 16.76 6.87
N ASN A 2 10.38 17.04 5.96
CA ASN A 2 10.23 18.01 4.87
C ASN A 2 9.66 17.34 3.61
N LEU A 3 9.11 18.14 2.68
CA LEU A 3 8.45 17.65 1.47
C LEU A 3 9.32 16.67 0.66
N LYS A 4 10.58 17.02 0.39
CA LYS A 4 11.51 16.16 -0.36
C LYS A 4 11.64 14.76 0.25
N LYS A 5 11.78 14.69 1.58
CA LYS A 5 11.91 13.42 2.30
C LYS A 5 10.59 12.63 2.28
N GLY A 6 9.46 13.29 2.39
CA GLY A 6 8.15 12.63 2.34
C GLY A 6 7.81 12.08 0.96
N LEU A 7 8.13 12.82 -0.10
CA LEU A 7 7.98 12.34 -1.47
C LEU A 7 8.93 11.18 -1.76
N LEU A 8 10.19 11.28 -1.33
CA LEU A 8 11.15 10.21 -1.52
C LEU A 8 10.72 8.92 -0.79
N LEU A 9 10.31 9.03 0.48
CA LEU A 9 9.74 7.91 1.24
C LEU A 9 8.53 7.30 0.53
N GLY A 10 7.61 8.13 0.03
CA GLY A 10 6.43 7.68 -0.69
C GLY A 10 6.78 6.90 -1.96
N VAL A 11 7.69 7.42 -2.79
CA VAL A 11 8.14 6.75 -4.01
C VAL A 11 8.88 5.45 -3.69
N THR A 12 9.84 5.46 -2.76
CA THR A 12 10.60 4.25 -2.41
C THR A 12 9.69 3.17 -1.84
N SER A 13 8.75 3.53 -0.98
CA SER A 13 7.78 2.59 -0.41
C SER A 13 6.82 2.06 -1.47
N GLY A 14 6.40 2.91 -2.41
CA GLY A 14 5.53 2.53 -3.53
C GLY A 14 6.20 1.56 -4.49
N ILE A 15 7.49 1.75 -4.79
CA ILE A 15 8.29 0.82 -5.60
C ILE A 15 8.40 -0.54 -4.92
N VAL A 16 8.72 -0.56 -3.61
CA VAL A 16 8.80 -1.81 -2.84
C VAL A 16 7.45 -2.51 -2.80
N ALA A 17 6.37 -1.80 -2.46
CA ALA A 17 5.02 -2.35 -2.41
C ALA A 17 4.54 -2.87 -3.78
N GLY A 18 4.78 -2.11 -4.85
CA GLY A 18 4.41 -2.49 -6.21
C GLY A 18 5.19 -3.72 -6.72
N GLY A 19 6.48 -3.78 -6.40
CA GLY A 19 7.32 -4.94 -6.71
C GLY A 19 6.86 -6.21 -6.00
N VAL A 20 6.63 -6.13 -4.68
CA VAL A 20 6.10 -7.24 -3.88
C VAL A 20 4.71 -7.63 -4.36
N GLY A 21 3.83 -6.67 -4.66
CA GLY A 21 2.49 -6.92 -5.20
C GLY A 21 2.50 -7.64 -6.53
N THR A 22 3.38 -7.24 -7.44
CA THR A 22 3.50 -7.86 -8.76
C THR A 22 4.09 -9.26 -8.66
N LEU A 23 5.11 -9.46 -7.82
CA LEU A 23 5.68 -10.78 -7.56
C LEU A 23 4.64 -11.72 -6.93
N TYR A 24 3.88 -11.23 -5.95
CA TYR A 24 2.81 -11.99 -5.32
C TYR A 24 1.74 -12.39 -6.33
N ASN A 25 1.31 -11.47 -7.20
CA ASN A 25 0.37 -11.75 -8.28
C ASN A 25 0.89 -12.84 -9.23
N ALA A 26 2.17 -12.81 -9.61
CA ALA A 26 2.76 -13.83 -10.48
C ALA A 26 2.76 -15.21 -9.81
N ILE A 27 3.27 -15.30 -8.58
CA ILE A 27 3.34 -16.56 -7.82
C ILE A 27 1.95 -17.14 -7.57
N TYR A 28 0.97 -16.29 -7.23
CA TYR A 28 -0.39 -16.72 -6.94
C TYR A 28 -1.06 -17.31 -8.18
N ASN A 29 -1.01 -16.61 -9.32
CA ASN A 29 -1.62 -17.10 -10.56
C ASN A 29 -0.98 -18.42 -11.02
N GLU A 30 0.34 -18.58 -10.85
CA GLU A 30 1.03 -19.84 -11.14
C GLU A 30 0.61 -20.98 -10.20
N ALA A 31 0.52 -20.71 -8.89
CA ALA A 31 0.20 -21.72 -7.88
C ALA A 31 -1.26 -22.21 -7.96
N PHE A 32 -2.20 -21.32 -8.31
CA PHE A 32 -3.64 -21.60 -8.34
C PHE A 32 -4.20 -21.80 -9.75
N TYR A 33 -3.36 -21.70 -10.79
CA TYR A 33 -3.77 -21.79 -12.20
C TYR A 33 -4.90 -20.81 -12.56
N THR A 34 -4.85 -19.60 -11.99
CA THR A 34 -5.84 -18.53 -12.21
C THR A 34 -5.30 -17.45 -13.16
N ASP A 35 -6.21 -16.70 -13.80
CA ASP A 35 -5.84 -15.50 -14.57
C ASP A 35 -6.74 -14.31 -14.21
N PHE A 36 -6.21 -13.44 -13.34
CA PHE A 36 -6.86 -12.19 -12.96
C PHE A 36 -6.31 -10.97 -13.72
N SER A 37 -5.54 -11.14 -14.78
CA SER A 37 -4.85 -10.04 -15.49
C SER A 37 -5.77 -8.96 -16.05
N SER A 38 -7.03 -9.32 -16.37
CA SER A 38 -8.08 -8.38 -16.81
C SER A 38 -8.53 -7.40 -15.73
N VAL A 39 -8.31 -7.73 -14.45
CA VAL A 39 -8.68 -6.92 -13.28
C VAL A 39 -7.43 -6.38 -12.55
N LEU A 40 -6.43 -7.24 -12.36
CA LEU A 40 -5.16 -6.99 -11.67
C LEU A 40 -3.98 -7.15 -12.64
N ASN A 41 -3.72 -6.10 -13.41
CA ASN A 41 -2.50 -6.05 -14.22
C ASN A 41 -1.30 -5.45 -13.45
N PRO A 42 -0.06 -5.88 -13.75
CA PRO A 42 1.15 -5.38 -13.08
C PRO A 42 1.27 -3.86 -13.03
N THR A 43 0.91 -3.17 -14.11
CA THR A 43 0.97 -1.71 -14.19
C THR A 43 0.02 -1.04 -13.21
N GLY A 44 -1.21 -1.54 -13.11
CA GLY A 44 -2.22 -1.06 -12.17
C GLY A 44 -1.79 -1.27 -10.72
N ILE A 45 -1.20 -2.43 -10.41
CA ILE A 45 -0.65 -2.75 -9.09
C ILE A 45 0.43 -1.73 -8.69
N PHE A 46 1.39 -1.48 -9.59
CA PHE A 46 2.47 -0.52 -9.35
C PHE A 46 1.95 0.91 -9.16
N ILE A 47 1.07 1.38 -10.05
CA ILE A 47 0.51 2.73 -9.98
C ILE A 47 -0.27 2.91 -8.67
N ALA A 48 -1.12 1.96 -8.30
CA ALA A 48 -1.90 2.01 -7.07
C ALA A 48 -0.98 2.08 -5.83
N CYS A 49 0.08 1.27 -5.78
CA CYS A 49 1.05 1.27 -4.69
C CYS A 49 1.80 2.61 -4.60
N ILE A 50 2.28 3.15 -5.72
CA ILE A 50 3.00 4.42 -5.77
C ILE A 50 2.09 5.57 -5.32
N VAL A 51 0.87 5.66 -5.87
CA VAL A 51 -0.08 6.72 -5.50
C VAL A 51 -0.44 6.62 -4.02
N GLY A 52 -0.74 5.41 -3.51
CA GLY A 52 -1.05 5.18 -2.11
C GLY A 52 0.09 5.64 -1.18
N CYS A 53 1.32 5.20 -1.44
CA CYS A 53 2.47 5.57 -0.63
C CYS A 53 2.84 7.07 -0.75
N LEU A 54 2.61 7.71 -1.91
CA LEU A 54 2.79 9.15 -2.08
C LEU A 54 1.80 9.94 -1.21
N LEU A 55 0.52 9.55 -1.18
CA LEU A 55 -0.50 10.16 -0.33
C LEU A 55 -0.14 10.02 1.16
N MET A 56 0.38 8.86 1.56
CA MET A 56 0.90 8.65 2.92
C MET A 56 2.09 9.56 3.22
N GLY A 57 3.04 9.68 2.27
CA GLY A 57 4.17 10.59 2.37
C GLY A 57 3.76 12.04 2.58
N LEU A 58 2.74 12.49 1.83
CA LEU A 58 2.14 13.82 1.99
C LEU A 58 1.48 13.99 3.36
N GLY A 59 0.74 13.00 3.85
CA GLY A 59 0.13 13.05 5.18
C GLY A 59 1.17 13.26 6.28
N TYR A 60 2.30 12.56 6.20
CA TYR A 60 3.43 12.77 7.12
C TYR A 60 4.05 14.17 7.01
N VAL A 61 4.18 14.72 5.79
CA VAL A 61 4.70 16.08 5.57
C VAL A 61 3.76 17.11 6.21
N ILE A 62 2.44 16.92 6.07
CA ILE A 62 1.44 17.78 6.70
C ILE A 62 1.54 17.68 8.22
N ALA A 63 1.50 16.47 8.80
CA ALA A 63 1.62 16.28 10.25
C ALA A 63 2.89 16.89 10.84
N SER A 64 4.00 16.82 10.09
CA SER A 64 5.27 17.44 10.47
C SER A 64 5.18 18.97 10.57
N ARG A 65 4.46 19.62 9.66
CA ARG A 65 4.29 21.07 9.64
C ARG A 65 3.41 21.57 10.78
N LEU A 66 2.47 20.74 11.23
CA LEU A 66 1.57 21.07 12.34
C LEU A 66 2.28 21.03 13.72
N LYS A 67 3.52 20.54 13.81
CA LYS A 67 4.34 20.47 15.04
C LYS A 67 3.63 19.81 16.25
N ARG A 68 2.64 18.95 16.00
CA ARG A 68 1.95 18.18 17.06
C ARG A 68 2.55 16.77 17.15
N PRO A 69 3.21 16.41 18.26
CA PRO A 69 3.92 15.13 18.36
C PRO A 69 3.00 13.90 18.23
N LEU A 70 1.73 14.03 18.64
CA LEU A 70 0.75 12.93 18.58
C LEU A 70 0.20 12.65 17.17
N LEU A 71 0.42 13.52 16.18
CA LEU A 71 -0.16 13.32 14.84
C LEU A 71 0.47 12.16 14.08
N ILE A 72 1.78 11.91 14.25
CA ILE A 72 2.47 10.81 13.56
C ILE A 72 1.94 9.44 13.99
N PRO A 73 1.85 9.09 15.29
CA PRO A 73 1.27 7.82 15.69
C PRO A 73 -0.21 7.69 15.30
N ILE A 74 -0.99 8.78 15.37
CA ILE A 74 -2.39 8.79 14.90
C ILE A 74 -2.47 8.50 13.40
N LEU A 75 -1.60 9.09 12.58
CA LEU A 75 -1.54 8.81 11.14
C LEU A 75 -1.20 7.35 10.85
N ASN A 76 -0.30 6.73 11.62
CA ASN A 76 0.04 5.32 11.42
C ASN A 76 -1.17 4.42 11.67
N ILE A 77 -1.89 4.68 12.77
CA ILE A 77 -3.14 3.97 13.06
C ILE A 77 -4.14 4.19 11.94
N LEU A 78 -4.31 5.43 11.47
CA LEU A 78 -5.20 5.76 10.36
C LEU A 78 -4.82 5.00 9.08
N TYR A 79 -3.53 4.88 8.74
CA TYR A 79 -3.09 4.14 7.56
C TYR A 79 -3.35 2.64 7.67
N CYS A 80 -3.17 2.05 8.86
CA CYS A 80 -3.57 0.68 9.09
C CYS A 80 -5.09 0.52 8.88
N ILE A 81 -5.90 1.41 9.48
CA ILE A 81 -7.36 1.39 9.32
C ILE A 81 -7.75 1.53 7.84
N LEU A 82 -7.14 2.46 7.10
CA LEU A 82 -7.43 2.66 5.68
C LEU A 82 -7.03 1.44 4.83
N SER A 83 -5.92 0.78 5.18
CA SER A 83 -5.51 -0.47 4.53
C SER A 83 -6.56 -1.56 4.75
N PHE A 84 -7.04 -1.74 5.98
CA PHE A 84 -8.15 -2.67 6.26
C PHE A 84 -9.46 -2.26 5.59
N ALA A 85 -9.82 -0.97 5.62
CA ALA A 85 -11.04 -0.47 5.00
C ALA A 85 -11.03 -0.67 3.48
N SER A 86 -9.86 -0.61 2.84
CA SER A 86 -9.72 -0.83 1.40
C SER A 86 -10.06 -2.25 0.96
N ILE A 87 -10.05 -3.23 1.88
CA ILE A 87 -10.49 -4.61 1.64
C ILE A 87 -11.99 -4.68 1.31
N ILE A 88 -12.80 -3.75 1.84
CA ILE A 88 -14.24 -3.69 1.53
C ILE A 88 -14.45 -3.58 0.03
N GLY A 89 -13.59 -2.82 -0.67
CA GLY A 89 -13.65 -2.69 -2.12
C GLY A 89 -13.36 -4.01 -2.85
N VAL A 90 -12.52 -4.89 -2.30
CA VAL A 90 -12.25 -6.22 -2.85
C VAL A 90 -13.47 -7.12 -2.71
N LEU A 91 -14.10 -7.09 -1.53
CA LEU A 91 -15.25 -7.95 -1.23
C LEU A 91 -16.52 -7.54 -2.01
N ASP A 92 -16.64 -6.27 -2.36
CA ASP A 92 -17.76 -5.74 -3.16
C ASP A 92 -17.48 -5.74 -4.67
N PHE A 93 -16.27 -6.14 -5.11
CA PHE A 93 -15.90 -6.12 -6.51
C PHE A 93 -16.63 -7.20 -7.32
N LYS A 94 -17.31 -6.78 -8.38
CA LYS A 94 -18.01 -7.70 -9.30
C LYS A 94 -17.06 -8.18 -10.39
N LEU A 95 -16.64 -9.43 -10.29
CA LEU A 95 -15.78 -10.06 -11.29
C LEU A 95 -16.55 -10.37 -12.58
N PRO A 96 -15.86 -10.41 -13.74
CA PRO A 96 -16.46 -10.85 -15.00
C PRO A 96 -17.03 -12.27 -14.88
N LEU A 97 -18.23 -12.50 -15.42
CA LEU A 97 -18.90 -13.81 -15.39
C LEU A 97 -18.16 -14.90 -16.19
N THR A 98 -17.20 -14.51 -17.02
CA THR A 98 -16.39 -15.39 -17.87
C THR A 98 -15.07 -15.78 -17.22
N MET A 99 -14.84 -15.38 -15.97
CA MET A 99 -13.59 -15.63 -15.24
C MET A 99 -13.63 -16.97 -14.52
N ASP A 100 -12.59 -17.78 -14.70
CA ASP A 100 -12.44 -19.06 -14.02
C ASP A 100 -11.92 -18.88 -12.59
N GLY A 101 -12.49 -19.63 -11.64
CA GLY A 101 -12.10 -19.60 -10.23
C GLY A 101 -12.23 -18.23 -9.52
N PRO A 102 -13.34 -17.48 -9.67
CA PRO A 102 -13.48 -16.14 -9.09
C PRO A 102 -13.37 -16.13 -7.55
N GLU A 103 -13.65 -17.24 -6.89
CA GLU A 103 -13.50 -17.42 -5.44
C GLU A 103 -12.05 -17.30 -4.94
N ALA A 104 -11.04 -17.49 -5.81
CA ALA A 104 -9.63 -17.32 -5.45
C ALA A 104 -9.21 -15.84 -5.41
N PHE A 105 -9.98 -14.95 -6.05
CA PHE A 105 -9.63 -13.53 -6.17
C PHE A 105 -9.44 -12.82 -4.83
N PRO A 106 -10.30 -12.98 -3.80
CA PRO A 106 -10.06 -12.37 -2.50
C PRO A 106 -8.76 -12.85 -1.85
N GLY A 107 -8.37 -14.11 -2.07
CA GLY A 107 -7.11 -14.66 -1.58
C GLY A 107 -5.88 -13.97 -2.16
N LEU A 108 -5.96 -13.50 -3.41
CA LEU A 108 -4.94 -12.69 -4.07
C LEU A 108 -5.02 -11.21 -3.67
N ALA A 109 -6.20 -10.61 -3.81
CA ALA A 109 -6.35 -9.16 -3.72
C ALA A 109 -6.19 -8.65 -2.29
N ILE A 110 -6.75 -9.33 -1.29
CA ILE A 110 -6.74 -8.86 0.11
C ILE A 110 -5.31 -8.64 0.64
N PRO A 111 -4.36 -9.59 0.50
CA PRO A 111 -2.97 -9.37 0.90
C PRO A 111 -2.32 -8.13 0.27
N MET A 112 -2.65 -7.84 -1.00
CA MET A 112 -2.04 -6.73 -1.74
C MET A 112 -2.42 -5.36 -1.18
N HIS A 113 -3.58 -5.24 -0.55
CA HIS A 113 -4.02 -3.99 0.11
C HIS A 113 -3.20 -3.63 1.35
N PHE A 114 -2.44 -4.58 1.91
CA PHE A 114 -1.54 -4.32 3.04
C PHE A 114 -0.13 -3.86 2.60
N PHE A 115 0.30 -4.21 1.38
CA PHE A 115 1.67 -3.93 0.95
C PHE A 115 2.07 -2.45 0.98
N PRO A 116 1.22 -1.48 0.58
CA PRO A 116 1.56 -0.06 0.69
C PRO A 116 1.80 0.38 2.13
N ALA A 117 0.89 -0.01 3.05
CA ALA A 117 0.98 0.36 4.46
C ALA A 117 2.20 -0.27 5.14
N LEU A 118 2.41 -1.58 4.93
CA LEU A 118 3.54 -2.31 5.49
C LEU A 118 4.87 -1.75 4.98
N SER A 119 5.01 -1.57 3.67
CA SER A 119 6.25 -1.05 3.06
C SER A 119 6.55 0.36 3.55
N PHE A 120 5.53 1.23 3.59
CA PHE A 120 5.71 2.60 4.04
C PHE A 120 6.10 2.67 5.51
N LEU A 121 5.35 2.01 6.39
CA LEU A 121 5.62 2.04 7.83
C LEU A 121 6.97 1.39 8.18
N ALA A 122 7.37 0.33 7.47
CA ALA A 122 8.69 -0.27 7.61
C ALA A 122 9.82 0.67 7.18
N LEU A 123 9.59 1.52 6.18
CA LEU A 123 10.60 2.45 5.66
C LEU A 123 10.63 3.80 6.39
N VAL A 124 9.57 4.19 7.11
CA VAL A 124 9.51 5.44 7.88
C VAL A 124 10.78 5.70 8.73
N PRO A 125 11.32 4.74 9.51
CA PRO A 125 12.50 4.97 10.35
C PRO A 125 13.76 5.40 9.58
N PHE A 126 13.89 5.04 8.30
CA PHE A 126 15.04 5.41 7.48
C PHE A 126 14.98 6.86 6.97
N PHE A 127 13.78 7.45 6.93
CA PHE A 127 13.55 8.81 6.45
C PHE A 127 13.21 9.79 7.57
N TRP A 128 12.76 9.27 8.72
CA TRP A 128 12.40 10.01 9.90
C TRP A 128 13.37 9.72 11.06
N LYS A 129 14.22 10.70 11.38
CA LYS A 129 15.06 10.63 12.58
C LYS A 129 14.19 10.99 13.78
N HIS A 130 13.98 10.05 14.70
CA HIS A 130 13.45 10.37 16.01
C HIS A 130 14.52 11.23 16.70
N GLU A 131 14.28 12.53 16.88
CA GLU A 131 15.07 13.29 17.84
C GLU A 131 14.80 12.64 19.19
N SER A 132 15.80 11.95 19.77
CA SER A 132 15.72 11.54 21.16
C SER A 132 15.61 12.83 21.95
N ARG A 133 14.50 13.00 22.67
CA ARG A 133 14.42 14.01 23.72
C ARG A 133 15.52 13.66 24.72
N ASN A 134 16.63 14.40 24.68
CA ASN A 134 17.55 14.54 25.80
C ASN A 134 16.95 15.55 26.77
#